data_AF-A0A7V0WDZ4-F1
#
_entry.id   AF-A0A7V0WDZ4-F1
#
_cell.length_a   1.000
_cell.length_b   1.000
_cell.length_c   1.000
_cell.angle_alpha   90.00
_cell.angle_beta   90.00
_cell.angle_gamma   90.00
#
_symmetry.space_group_name_H-M   'P 1'
#
loop_
_entity.id
_entity.type
_entity.pdbx_description
1 polymer ?
#
loop_
_entity_poly.entity_id
_entity_poly.type
_entity_poly.pdbx_seq_one_letter_code
_entity_poly.pdbx_strand_id
1 'polypeptide(L)'
;MPDGFHGSKEEWEKLEAPLVEIDELLQNFARENNMKLVKNYHNWPCRHLRWIKDIPKLIEIALEDKELMTFRVWICTFHDIEQKRFWKHSTLKSNVSFPEIRDNLAEILADSKKMLESWSAKGLKFAGEINK
;
A
#
# COMPACT_ATOMS: atom_id res chain seq x y z
N MET A 1 1.83 21.02 0.79
CA MET A 1 1.86 20.33 -0.52
C MET A 1 2.77 19.14 -0.38
N PRO A 2 2.39 17.96 -0.87
CA PRO A 2 3.28 16.82 -0.87
C PRO A 2 4.50 17.04 -1.76
N ASP A 3 5.60 16.39 -1.42
CA ASP A 3 6.82 16.46 -2.21
C ASP A 3 6.59 15.88 -3.61
N GLY A 4 6.76 16.73 -4.63
CA GLY A 4 6.75 16.40 -6.05
C GLY A 4 5.37 16.32 -6.73
N PHE A 5 4.27 16.63 -6.03
CA PHE A 5 2.98 16.83 -6.69
C PHE A 5 2.92 18.22 -7.36
N HIS A 6 2.66 18.26 -8.66
CA HIS A 6 2.68 19.49 -9.48
C HIS A 6 1.30 20.17 -9.65
N GLY A 7 0.24 19.62 -9.03
CA GLY A 7 -1.12 20.18 -9.08
C GLY A 7 -1.41 21.21 -7.98
N SER A 8 -2.65 21.69 -7.94
CA SER A 8 -3.12 22.62 -6.89
C SER A 8 -3.35 21.91 -5.55
N LYS A 9 -3.41 22.67 -4.46
CA LYS A 9 -3.76 22.12 -3.14
C LYS A 9 -5.17 21.52 -3.15
N GLU A 10 -6.12 22.18 -3.81
CA GLU A 10 -7.49 21.76 -3.95
C GLU A 10 -7.61 20.45 -4.77
N GLU A 11 -6.80 20.31 -5.82
CA GLU A 11 -6.71 19.05 -6.57
C GLU A 11 -6.19 17.94 -5.67
N TRP A 12 -5.12 18.18 -4.90
CA TRP A 12 -4.60 17.20 -3.97
C TRP A 12 -5.64 16.75 -2.93
N GLU A 13 -6.33 17.69 -2.31
CA GLU A 13 -7.36 17.39 -1.31
C GLU A 13 -8.48 16.53 -1.90
N LYS A 14 -8.87 16.77 -3.17
CA LYS A 14 -9.85 15.93 -3.88
C LYS A 14 -9.34 14.52 -4.13
N LEU A 15 -8.09 14.37 -4.56
CA LEU A 15 -7.48 13.05 -4.82
C LEU A 15 -7.26 12.27 -3.52
N GLU A 16 -6.93 12.96 -2.43
CA GLU A 16 -6.67 12.34 -1.13
C GLU A 16 -7.96 12.02 -0.35
N ALA A 17 -9.02 12.81 -0.50
CA ALA A 17 -10.26 12.71 0.29
C ALA A 17 -10.79 11.27 0.44
N PRO A 18 -10.86 10.44 -0.61
CA PRO A 18 -11.32 9.06 -0.46
C PRO A 18 -10.47 8.27 0.55
N LEU A 19 -9.13 8.33 0.44
CA LEU A 19 -8.25 7.59 1.38
C LEU A 19 -8.36 8.08 2.83
N VAL A 20 -8.76 9.34 3.04
CA VAL A 20 -9.01 9.88 4.38
C VAL A 20 -10.24 9.23 5.02
N GLU A 21 -11.27 8.87 4.24
CA GLU A 21 -12.49 8.23 4.74
C GLU A 21 -12.21 6.90 5.45
N ILE A 22 -11.13 6.20 5.08
CA ILE A 22 -10.77 4.90 5.65
C ILE A 22 -9.60 4.97 6.64
N ASP A 23 -9.06 6.15 6.94
CA ASP A 23 -7.88 6.30 7.79
C ASP A 23 -8.09 5.70 9.19
N GLU A 24 -9.25 5.92 9.80
CA GLU A 24 -9.56 5.39 11.12
C GLU A 24 -9.67 3.86 11.11
N LEU A 25 -10.31 3.29 10.08
CA LEU A 25 -10.43 1.85 9.90
C LEU A 25 -9.06 1.18 9.72
N LEU A 26 -8.20 1.78 8.89
CA LEU A 26 -6.82 1.33 8.70
C LEU A 26 -6.01 1.44 9.99
N GLN A 27 -6.19 2.51 10.75
CA GLN A 27 -5.48 2.72 12.01
C GLN A 27 -5.89 1.71 13.09
N ASN A 28 -7.16 1.34 13.15
CA ASN A 28 -7.68 0.31 14.05
C ASN A 28 -7.14 -1.08 13.65
N PHE A 29 -7.25 -1.45 12.37
CA PHE A 29 -6.70 -2.71 11.88
C PHE A 29 -5.19 -2.82 12.14
N ALA A 30 -4.45 -1.73 11.92
CA ALA A 30 -3.02 -1.67 12.18
C ALA A 30 -2.70 -1.93 13.65
N ARG A 31 -3.45 -1.30 14.57
CA ARG A 31 -3.28 -1.48 16.02
C ARG A 31 -3.55 -2.92 16.44
N GLU A 32 -4.65 -3.51 15.98
CA GLU A 32 -5.05 -4.88 16.30
C GLU A 32 -4.04 -5.92 15.81
N ASN A 33 -3.33 -5.63 14.71
CA ASN A 33 -2.40 -6.55 14.07
C ASN A 33 -0.92 -6.18 14.24
N ASN A 34 -0.57 -5.25 15.14
CA ASN A 34 0.79 -4.78 15.37
C ASN A 34 1.50 -4.28 14.09
N MET A 35 0.76 -3.57 13.24
CA MET A 35 1.27 -2.93 12.02
C MET A 35 1.43 -1.43 12.23
N LYS A 36 2.23 -0.80 11.37
CA LYS A 36 2.36 0.64 11.26
C LYS A 36 1.62 1.14 10.04
N LEU A 37 0.65 2.03 10.24
CA LEU A 37 0.07 2.83 9.15
C LEU A 37 1.05 3.96 8.80
N VAL A 38 1.39 4.07 7.52
CA VAL A 38 2.21 5.13 6.95
C VAL A 38 1.44 5.76 5.81
N LYS A 39 1.23 7.07 5.89
CA LYS A 39 0.77 7.86 4.75
C LYS A 39 1.98 8.23 3.93
N ASN A 40 2.02 7.78 2.68
CA ASN A 40 3.06 8.16 1.75
C ASN A 40 2.43 9.07 0.72
N TYR A 41 3.03 10.23 0.54
CA TYR A 41 2.50 11.30 -0.29
C TYR A 41 3.48 11.71 -1.39
N HIS A 42 4.52 10.91 -1.62
CA HIS A 42 5.47 11.23 -2.67
C HIS A 42 4.79 11.12 -4.04
N ASN A 43 4.54 12.27 -4.67
CA ASN A 43 3.83 12.45 -5.93
C ASN A 43 2.36 11.98 -6.00
N TRP A 44 1.93 11.05 -5.13
CA TRP A 44 0.65 10.35 -5.29
C TRP A 44 0.03 9.93 -3.94
N PRO A 45 -1.30 10.02 -3.76
CA PRO A 45 -1.95 9.61 -2.51
C PRO A 45 -1.91 8.09 -2.30
N CYS A 46 -1.34 7.62 -1.19
CA CYS A 46 -1.45 6.23 -0.77
C CYS A 46 -1.40 6.02 0.76
N ARG A 47 -1.83 4.82 1.18
CA ARG A 47 -1.78 4.32 2.55
C ARG A 47 -1.07 2.99 2.59
N HIS A 48 -0.05 2.89 3.42
CA HIS A 48 0.74 1.67 3.58
C HIS A 48 0.54 1.11 4.98
N LEU A 49 0.12 -0.14 5.09
CA LEU A 49 0.23 -0.91 6.32
C LEU A 49 1.51 -1.73 6.25
N ARG A 50 2.44 -1.47 7.17
CA ARG A 50 3.77 -2.09 7.16
C ARG A 50 4.01 -2.84 8.46
N TRP A 51 4.61 -4.02 8.37
CA TRP A 51 5.08 -4.75 9.55
C TRP A 51 6.27 -5.63 9.18
N ILE A 52 6.95 -6.12 10.20
CA ILE A 52 8.05 -7.07 10.07
C ILE A 52 7.74 -8.24 10.99
N LYS A 53 7.81 -9.45 10.45
CA LYS A 53 7.73 -10.69 11.22
C LYS A 53 9.02 -11.46 11.05
N ASP A 54 9.25 -11.94 9.83
CA ASP A 54 10.45 -12.60 9.33
C ASP A 54 11.14 -11.75 8.26
N ILE A 55 10.32 -11.21 7.35
CA ILE A 55 10.70 -10.26 6.31
C ILE A 55 9.72 -9.07 6.33
N PRO A 56 10.11 -7.89 5.83
CA PRO A 56 9.21 -6.77 5.62
C PRO A 56 7.97 -7.15 4.82
N LYS A 57 6.80 -6.75 5.28
CA LYS A 57 5.50 -6.96 4.61
C LYS A 57 4.77 -5.64 4.51
N LEU A 58 4.06 -5.45 3.40
CA LEU A 58 3.41 -4.20 3.06
C LEU A 58 2.10 -4.46 2.31
N ILE A 59 1.03 -3.81 2.77
CA ILE A 59 -0.22 -3.63 2.03
C ILE A 59 -0.29 -2.15 1.64
N GLU A 60 -0.54 -1.87 0.37
CA GLU A 60 -0.71 -0.54 -0.19
C GLU A 60 -2.12 -0.39 -0.74
N ILE A 61 -2.81 0.66 -0.32
CA ILE A 61 -4.02 1.16 -0.96
C ILE A 61 -3.67 2.52 -1.55
N ALA A 62 -3.79 2.66 -2.86
CA ALA A 62 -3.38 3.86 -3.57
C ALA A 62 -4.42 4.25 -4.62
N LEU A 63 -4.50 5.55 -4.90
CA LEU A 63 -5.09 6.01 -6.17
C LEU A 63 -4.30 5.35 -7.31
N GLU A 64 -4.99 4.90 -8.35
CA GLU A 64 -4.37 4.27 -9.53
C GLU A 64 -4.52 5.18 -10.75
N ASP A 65 -5.74 5.67 -10.99
CA ASP A 65 -6.04 6.61 -12.07
C ASP A 65 -6.80 7.81 -11.50
N LYS A 66 -6.25 9.01 -11.69
CA LYS A 66 -6.84 10.25 -11.17
C LYS A 66 -7.98 10.80 -12.02
N GLU A 67 -8.03 10.45 -13.32
CA GLU A 67 -9.07 10.90 -14.24
C GLU A 67 -10.32 10.04 -14.04
N LEU A 68 -10.13 8.75 -13.83
CA LEU A 68 -11.22 7.80 -13.55
C LEU A 68 -11.54 7.64 -12.05
N MET A 69 -10.73 8.24 -11.18
CA MET A 69 -10.82 8.10 -9.72
C MET A 69 -10.91 6.63 -9.27
N THR A 70 -10.03 5.80 -9.84
CA THR A 70 -9.92 4.39 -9.48
C THR A 70 -8.72 4.12 -8.60
N PHE A 71 -8.79 3.03 -7.85
CA PHE A 71 -7.86 2.66 -6.80
C PHE A 71 -7.33 1.25 -7.01
N ARG A 72 -6.17 0.98 -6.42
CA ARG A 72 -5.58 -0.35 -6.37
C ARG A 72 -5.26 -0.78 -4.95
N VAL A 73 -5.26 -2.10 -4.76
CA VAL A 73 -4.69 -2.76 -3.59
C VAL A 73 -3.55 -3.62 -4.06
N TRP A 74 -2.35 -3.30 -3.58
CA TRP A 74 -1.13 -4.01 -3.92
C TRP A 74 -0.44 -4.48 -2.64
N ILE A 75 0.13 -5.66 -2.69
CA ILE A 75 0.85 -6.23 -1.57
C ILE A 75 2.26 -6.58 -1.98
N CYS A 76 3.21 -6.37 -1.08
CA CYS A 76 4.58 -6.79 -1.31
C CYS A 76 5.33 -7.21 -0.07
N THR A 77 6.40 -7.92 -0.32
CA THR A 77 7.45 -8.20 0.63
C THR A 77 8.78 -8.07 -0.10
N PHE A 78 9.81 -7.60 0.61
CA PHE A 78 11.13 -7.44 0.04
C PHE A 78 12.20 -7.75 1.07
N HIS A 79 13.38 -8.09 0.58
CA HIS A 79 14.57 -8.31 1.39
C HIS A 79 15.79 -7.82 0.62
N ASP A 80 16.61 -7.02 1.29
CA ASP A 80 17.79 -6.41 0.70
C ASP A 80 19.02 -7.18 1.21
N ILE A 81 19.78 -7.77 0.29
CA ILE A 81 20.98 -8.58 0.58
C ILE A 81 22.12 -8.01 -0.28
N GLU A 82 23.23 -7.61 0.33
CA GLU A 82 24.45 -7.17 -0.40
C GLU A 82 24.16 -6.15 -1.52
N GLN A 83 23.37 -5.10 -1.22
CA GLN A 83 22.95 -4.07 -2.20
C GLN A 83 22.05 -4.58 -3.34
N LYS A 84 21.45 -5.76 -3.18
CA LYS A 84 20.47 -6.31 -4.13
C LYS A 84 19.12 -6.40 -3.45
N ARG A 85 18.08 -5.92 -4.12
CA ARG A 85 16.70 -6.08 -3.67
C ARG A 85 16.13 -7.37 -4.25
N PHE A 86 15.56 -8.18 -3.38
CA PHE A 86 14.71 -9.30 -3.75
C PHE A 86 13.30 -8.98 -3.28
N TRP A 87 12.29 -9.21 -4.10
CA TRP A 87 10.91 -8.96 -3.70
C TRP A 87 9.94 -9.97 -4.28
N LYS A 88 8.75 -9.98 -3.71
CA LYS A 88 7.57 -10.64 -4.24
C LYS A 88 6.40 -9.70 -4.04
N HIS A 89 5.56 -9.57 -5.05
CA HIS A 89 4.40 -8.70 -4.99
C HIS A 89 3.21 -9.29 -5.76
N SER A 90 2.03 -8.75 -5.49
CA SER A 90 0.78 -9.08 -6.18
C SER A 90 -0.16 -7.89 -6.14
N THR A 91 -0.92 -7.69 -7.21
CA THR A 91 -2.05 -6.76 -7.23
C THR A 91 -3.32 -7.55 -6.93
N LEU A 92 -4.02 -7.20 -5.86
CA LEU A 92 -5.24 -7.90 -5.42
C LEU A 92 -6.50 -7.26 -6.00
N LYS A 93 -6.46 -5.94 -6.15
CA LYS A 93 -7.51 -5.12 -6.79
C LYS A 93 -6.81 -4.08 -7.65
N SER A 94 -7.35 -3.81 -8.83
CA SER A 94 -6.87 -2.76 -9.75
C SER A 94 -8.07 -2.22 -10.52
N ASN A 95 -8.02 -0.93 -10.80
CA ASN A 95 -9.00 -0.15 -11.51
C ASN A 95 -10.41 -0.24 -10.90
N VAL A 96 -10.48 -0.26 -9.56
CA VAL A 96 -11.74 -0.35 -8.82
C VAL A 96 -12.15 1.00 -8.26
N SER A 97 -13.46 1.21 -8.13
CA SER A 97 -14.00 2.43 -7.51
C SER A 97 -13.68 2.49 -6.01
N PHE A 98 -13.63 3.70 -5.45
CA PHE A 98 -13.40 3.83 -4.00
C PHE A 98 -14.50 3.19 -3.13
N PRO A 99 -15.80 3.30 -3.44
CA PRO A 99 -16.84 2.60 -2.68
C PRO A 99 -16.60 1.09 -2.60
N GLU A 100 -16.12 0.45 -3.68
CA GLU A 100 -15.78 -0.97 -3.65
C GLU A 100 -14.67 -1.26 -2.63
N ILE A 101 -13.62 -0.43 -2.56
CA ILE A 101 -12.56 -0.57 -1.56
C ILE A 101 -13.12 -0.38 -0.15
N ARG A 102 -13.89 0.69 0.08
CA ARG A 102 -14.44 1.04 1.39
C ARG A 102 -15.37 -0.05 1.92
N ASP A 103 -16.32 -0.49 1.10
CA ASP A 103 -17.37 -1.40 1.51
C ASP A 103 -16.83 -2.83 1.76
N ASN A 104 -15.70 -3.18 1.14
CA ASN A 104 -15.03 -4.49 1.31
C ASN A 104 -13.70 -4.40 2.07
N LEU A 105 -13.41 -3.28 2.75
CA LEU A 105 -12.08 -3.00 3.30
C LEU A 105 -11.61 -4.09 4.27
N ALA A 106 -12.49 -4.56 5.15
CA ALA A 106 -12.13 -5.57 6.15
C ALA A 106 -11.69 -6.91 5.51
N GLU A 107 -12.42 -7.37 4.49
CA GLU A 107 -12.09 -8.59 3.75
C GLU A 107 -10.77 -8.42 3.00
N ILE A 108 -10.62 -7.29 2.28
CA ILE A 108 -9.39 -6.95 1.56
C ILE A 108 -8.17 -7.00 2.49
N LEU A 109 -8.26 -6.40 3.68
CA LEU A 109 -7.16 -6.36 4.65
C LEU A 109 -6.85 -7.76 5.22
N ALA A 110 -7.87 -8.54 5.55
CA ALA A 110 -7.70 -9.90 6.05
C ALA A 110 -7.03 -10.82 5.02
N ASP A 111 -7.50 -10.79 3.77
CA ASP A 111 -6.94 -11.59 2.68
C ASP A 111 -5.53 -11.15 2.31
N SER A 112 -5.28 -9.83 2.27
CA SER A 112 -3.95 -9.27 2.05
C SER A 112 -2.97 -9.76 3.10
N LYS A 113 -3.34 -9.68 4.38
CA LYS A 113 -2.52 -10.16 5.50
C LYS A 113 -2.26 -11.66 5.38
N LYS A 114 -3.31 -12.47 5.17
CA LYS A 114 -3.19 -13.93 5.01
C LYS A 114 -2.25 -14.30 3.87
N MET A 115 -2.36 -13.63 2.72
CA MET A 115 -1.47 -13.87 1.58
C MET A 115 -0.03 -13.48 1.90
N LEU A 116 0.21 -12.32 2.50
CA LEU A 116 1.55 -11.87 2.90
C LEU A 116 2.19 -12.78 3.96
N GLU A 117 1.40 -13.31 4.89
CA GLU A 117 1.88 -14.25 5.92
C GLU A 117 2.25 -15.62 5.34
N SER A 118 1.72 -15.99 4.17
CA SER A 118 2.15 -17.20 3.45
C SER A 118 3.50 -17.04 2.72
N TRP A 119 3.99 -15.81 2.56
CA TRP A 119 5.23 -15.53 1.84
C TRP A 119 6.44 -15.53 2.78
N SER A 120 7.56 -16.05 2.27
CA SER A 120 8.85 -16.13 2.96
C SER A 120 10.00 -15.70 2.04
N ALA A 121 11.18 -15.52 2.63
CA ALA A 121 12.40 -15.09 1.92
C ALA A 121 12.76 -15.99 0.73
N LYS A 122 12.44 -17.30 0.80
CA LYS A 122 12.70 -18.26 -0.28
C LYS A 122 11.91 -17.99 -1.56
N GLY A 123 10.78 -17.29 -1.46
CA GLY A 123 9.90 -16.98 -2.59
C GLY A 123 10.20 -15.64 -3.28
N LEU A 124 11.22 -14.91 -2.81
CA LEU A 124 11.57 -13.60 -3.36
C LEU A 124 12.38 -13.76 -4.65
N LYS A 125 12.15 -12.85 -5.60
CA LYS A 125 12.86 -12.78 -6.87
C LYS A 125 13.72 -11.54 -6.91
N PHE A 126 14.88 -11.63 -7.55
CA PHE A 126 15.76 -10.48 -7.76
C PHE A 126 14.99 -9.36 -8.50
N ALA A 127 15.06 -8.16 -7.97
CA ALA A 127 14.36 -6.97 -8.46
C ALA A 127 15.33 -5.93 -9.05
N GLY A 128 16.57 -5.90 -8.56
CA GLY A 128 17.58 -4.94 -9.01
C GLY A 128 18.63 -4.66 -7.94
N GLU A 129 19.61 -3.84 -8.30
CA GLU A 129 20.61 -3.29 -7.38
C GLU A 129 20.07 -2.03 -6.70
N ILE A 130 20.54 -1.77 -5.49
CA ILE A 130 20.16 -0.63 -4.66
C ILE A 130 21.38 0.27 -4.55
N ASN A 131 21.35 1.42 -5.23
CA ASN A 131 22.34 2.47 -5.05
C ASN A 131 21.96 3.25 -3.79
N LYS A 132 22.89 3.33 -2.82
CA LYS A 132 22.75 4.15 -1.61
C LYS A 132 22.97 5.62 -1.90
#